data_AF-A0AAD9B540-F1
#
_entry.id   AF-A0AAD9B540-F1
#
_cell.length_a   1.000
_cell.length_b   1.000
_cell.length_c   1.000
_cell.angle_alpha   90.00
_cell.angle_beta   90.00
_cell.angle_gamma   90.00
#
_symmetry.space_group_name_H-M   'P 1'
#
loop_
_entity.id
_entity.type
_entity.pdbx_description
1 polymer ?
#
loop_
_entity_poly.entity_id
_entity_poly.type
_entity_poly.pdbx_seq_one_letter_code
_entity_poly.pdbx_strand_id
1 'polypeptide(L)'
;MELDQFLYRRPVALSRRKRNILFPSGVRLCSQETFEQAVKNHQNYFQLRICQETVWEAFKVFWDLLPERDQYQDLVSRCLDGSISTSDISREFSQSERHAQLIRSRLQPAAALTRASSSSAPPPCSSESGGVHSGGAAEEDVRTTGPGLP
;
A
#
# COMPACT_ATOMS: atom_id res chain seq x y z
N MET A 1 1.31 23.56 69.97
CA MET A 1 2.10 22.77 69.00
C MET A 1 1.11 21.93 68.20
N GLU A 2 0.60 22.38 67.05
CA GLU A 2 -0.10 21.48 66.10
C GLU A 2 -0.45 22.13 64.75
N LEU A 3 0.42 23.00 64.20
CA LEU A 3 0.18 23.65 62.91
C LEU A 3 1.22 23.30 61.82
N ASP A 4 2.11 22.34 62.09
CA ASP A 4 3.23 22.01 61.18
C ASP A 4 3.12 20.64 60.47
N GLN A 5 2.13 19.81 60.77
CA GLN A 5 2.03 18.47 60.16
C GLN A 5 1.23 18.42 58.85
N PHE A 6 0.43 19.44 58.53
CA PHE A 6 -0.48 19.39 57.37
C PHE A 6 0.07 19.99 56.08
N LEU A 7 1.21 20.70 56.11
CA LEU A 7 1.76 21.39 54.92
C LEU A 7 2.87 20.64 54.18
N TYR A 8 3.26 19.43 54.63
CA TYR A 8 4.35 18.67 54.00
C TYR A 8 3.92 17.57 53.03
N ARG A 9 2.62 17.42 52.74
CA ARG A 9 2.20 16.59 51.59
C ARG A 9 2.18 17.44 50.33
N ARG A 10 3.38 17.67 49.78
CA ARG A 10 3.52 18.06 48.37
C ARG A 10 2.69 17.07 47.54
N PRO A 11 1.67 17.51 46.80
CA PRO A 11 1.02 16.66 45.83
C PRO A 11 2.10 16.27 44.82
N VAL A 12 2.55 15.02 44.86
CA VAL A 12 3.28 14.46 43.72
C VAL A 12 2.28 14.52 42.58
N ALA A 13 2.46 15.47 41.67
CA ALA A 13 1.69 15.50 40.45
C ALA A 13 2.04 14.21 39.70
N LEU A 14 1.23 13.16 39.91
CA LEU A 14 1.31 11.95 39.14
C LEU A 14 0.96 12.35 37.70
N SER A 15 1.99 12.60 36.90
CA SER A 15 1.83 12.92 35.50
C SER A 15 0.98 11.81 34.88
N ARG A 16 -0.19 12.19 34.35
CA ARG A 16 -1.14 11.24 33.78
C ARG A 16 -0.42 10.46 32.68
N ARG A 17 -0.30 9.15 32.84
CA ARG A 17 0.29 8.30 31.81
C ARG A 17 -0.45 8.56 30.49
N LYS A 18 0.26 9.01 29.47
CA LYS A 18 -0.31 9.16 28.12
C LYS A 18 -0.88 7.79 27.71
N ARG A 19 -2.05 7.78 27.08
CA ARG A 19 -2.68 6.56 26.56
C ARG A 19 -2.14 6.27 25.16
N ASN A 20 -2.14 5.00 24.78
CA ASN A 20 -1.91 4.62 23.39
C ASN A 20 -3.07 5.14 22.53
N ILE A 21 -2.78 5.53 21.29
CA ILE A 21 -3.77 5.99 20.32
C ILE A 21 -3.85 4.94 19.21
N LEU A 22 -5.06 4.52 18.85
CA LEU A 22 -5.31 3.66 17.70
C LEU A 22 -5.95 4.50 16.61
N PHE A 23 -5.33 4.59 15.44
CA PHE A 23 -5.87 5.31 14.30
C PHE A 23 -6.95 4.46 13.59
N PRO A 24 -7.91 5.08 12.89
CA PRO A 24 -8.89 4.35 12.07
C PRO A 24 -8.26 3.44 11.01
N SER A 25 -7.03 3.76 10.58
CA SER A 25 -6.23 2.94 9.66
C SER A 25 -5.68 1.65 10.28
N GLY A 26 -5.87 1.43 11.58
CA GLY A 26 -5.33 0.29 12.34
C GLY A 26 -3.92 0.51 12.91
N VAL A 27 -3.24 1.60 12.54
CA VAL A 27 -1.92 1.94 13.09
C VAL A 27 -2.05 2.32 14.57
N ARG A 28 -1.13 1.86 15.42
CA ARG A 28 -1.10 2.19 16.85
C ARG A 28 0.10 3.09 17.18
N LEU A 29 -0.17 4.19 17.88
CA LEU A 29 0.83 5.03 18.52
C LEU A 29 0.92 4.67 20.02
N CYS A 30 2.09 4.27 20.49
CA CYS A 30 2.33 3.89 21.87
C CYS A 30 2.78 5.09 22.70
N SER A 31 2.28 5.23 23.93
CA SER A 31 2.64 6.37 24.78
C SER A 31 4.08 6.39 25.29
N GLN A 32 4.79 5.27 25.11
CA GLN A 32 6.17 5.05 25.56
C GLN A 32 7.18 5.10 24.40
N GLU A 33 6.72 5.22 23.15
CA GLU A 33 7.61 5.24 22.00
C GLU A 33 8.15 6.65 21.72
N THR A 34 9.37 6.75 21.17
CA THR A 34 9.92 8.02 20.68
C THR A 34 9.30 8.37 19.32
N PHE A 35 9.51 9.60 18.85
CA PHE A 35 9.06 10.00 17.53
C PHE A 35 9.64 9.12 16.42
N GLU A 36 10.95 8.82 16.47
CA GLU A 36 11.60 7.97 15.48
C GLU A 36 11.05 6.54 15.51
N GLN A 37 10.79 6.01 16.71
CA GLN A 37 10.19 4.68 16.87
C GLN A 37 8.77 4.64 16.31
N ALA A 38 7.96 5.69 16.56
CA ALA A 38 6.62 5.80 15.98
C ALA A 38 6.69 5.80 14.44
N VAL A 39 7.54 6.65 13.85
CA VAL A 39 7.72 6.73 12.40
C VAL A 39 8.14 5.38 11.82
N LYS A 40 9.12 4.70 12.42
CA LYS A 40 9.55 3.37 12.00
C LYS A 40 8.43 2.34 12.10
N ASN A 41 7.66 2.36 13.19
CA ASN A 41 6.51 1.48 13.37
C ASN A 41 5.43 1.71 12.31
N HIS A 42 5.18 2.98 11.93
CA HIS A 42 4.21 3.33 10.89
C HIS A 42 4.69 2.83 9.52
N GLN A 43 5.98 2.98 9.22
CA GLN A 43 6.58 2.46 7.98
C GLN A 43 6.46 0.93 7.90
N ASN A 44 6.82 0.22 8.97
CA ASN A 44 6.71 -1.25 9.02
C ASN A 44 5.26 -1.72 8.84
N TYR A 45 4.31 -1.05 9.48
CA TYR A 45 2.89 -1.35 9.31
C TYR A 45 2.45 -1.12 7.86
N PHE A 46 2.84 0.00 7.26
CA PHE A 46 2.49 0.32 5.89
C PHE A 46 3.07 -0.70 4.90
N GLN A 47 4.33 -1.09 5.07
CA GLN A 47 4.96 -2.15 4.27
C GLN A 47 4.23 -3.49 4.40
N LEU A 48 3.85 -3.87 5.63
CA LEU A 48 3.05 -5.07 5.86
C LEU A 48 1.73 -5.03 5.07
N ARG A 49 1.02 -3.90 5.11
CA ARG A 49 -0.23 -3.74 4.34
C ARG A 49 0.03 -3.81 2.84
N ILE A 50 1.06 -3.13 2.31
CA ILE A 50 1.42 -3.22 0.89
C ILE A 50 1.64 -4.67 0.48
N CYS A 51 2.48 -5.40 1.21
CA CYS A 51 2.79 -6.79 0.87
C CYS A 51 1.56 -7.69 0.92
N GLN A 52 0.75 -7.55 1.98
CA GLN A 52 -0.48 -8.32 2.14
C GLN A 52 -1.48 -8.08 1.00
N GLU A 53 -1.75 -6.81 0.69
CA GLU A 53 -2.70 -6.42 -0.34
C GLU A 53 -2.17 -6.77 -1.73
N THR A 54 -0.88 -6.54 -2.00
CA THR A 54 -0.27 -6.85 -3.31
C THR A 54 -0.35 -8.34 -3.62
N VAL A 55 0.02 -9.20 -2.66
CA VAL A 55 -0.07 -10.65 -2.84
C VAL A 55 -1.53 -11.03 -3.06
N TRP A 56 -2.44 -10.57 -2.21
CA TRP A 56 -3.86 -10.90 -2.33
C TRP A 56 -4.47 -10.48 -3.69
N GLU A 57 -4.18 -9.27 -4.14
CA GLU A 57 -4.64 -8.78 -5.44
C GLU A 57 -4.00 -9.55 -6.61
N ALA A 58 -2.72 -9.91 -6.53
CA ALA A 58 -2.06 -10.69 -7.58
C ALA A 58 -2.76 -12.04 -7.82
N PHE A 59 -3.15 -12.76 -6.76
CA PHE A 59 -3.89 -14.01 -6.88
C PHE A 59 -5.25 -13.82 -7.57
N LYS A 60 -6.01 -12.81 -7.17
CA LYS A 60 -7.33 -12.53 -7.76
C LYS A 60 -7.21 -12.09 -9.22
N VAL A 61 -6.33 -11.14 -9.50
CA VAL A 61 -6.21 -10.52 -10.83
C VAL A 61 -5.64 -11.49 -11.85
N PHE A 62 -4.54 -12.19 -11.52
CA PHE A 62 -3.87 -13.02 -12.51
C PHE A 62 -4.40 -14.45 -12.54
N TRP A 63 -4.81 -15.01 -11.40
CA TRP A 63 -5.11 -16.43 -11.29
C TRP A 63 -6.57 -16.75 -11.02
N ASP A 64 -7.42 -15.73 -10.80
CA ASP A 64 -8.85 -15.84 -10.48
C ASP A 64 -9.10 -16.82 -9.31
N LEU A 65 -8.18 -16.81 -8.35
CA LEU A 65 -8.17 -17.69 -7.17
C LEU A 65 -7.78 -16.92 -5.91
N LEU A 66 -7.98 -17.57 -4.76
CA LEU A 66 -7.46 -17.14 -3.48
C LEU A 66 -6.23 -17.99 -3.10
N PRO A 67 -5.23 -17.41 -2.42
CA PRO A 67 -4.04 -18.14 -2.03
C PRO A 67 -4.33 -19.13 -0.90
N GLU A 68 -3.61 -20.25 -0.91
CA GLU A 68 -3.48 -21.08 0.28
C GLU A 68 -2.63 -20.39 1.35
N ARG A 69 -2.82 -20.77 2.61
CA ARG A 69 -2.19 -20.11 3.76
C ARG A 69 -0.67 -20.05 3.62
N ASP A 70 -0.02 -21.18 3.33
CA ASP A 70 1.44 -21.25 3.37
C ASP A 70 2.07 -20.49 2.21
N GLN A 71 1.47 -20.57 1.02
CA GLN A 71 1.89 -19.81 -0.15
C GLN A 71 1.73 -18.30 0.06
N TYR A 72 0.63 -17.87 0.68
CA TYR A 72 0.43 -16.48 1.05
C TYR A 72 1.50 -16.00 2.03
N GLN A 73 1.77 -16.78 3.09
CA GLN A 73 2.74 -16.41 4.11
C GLN A 73 4.17 -16.33 3.55
N ASP A 74 4.56 -17.25 2.65
CA ASP A 74 5.88 -17.20 1.99
C ASP A 74 6.05 -15.92 1.17
N LEU A 75 5.09 -15.62 0.28
CA LEU A 75 5.15 -14.44 -0.58
C LEU A 75 5.11 -13.13 0.22
N VAL A 76 4.28 -13.05 1.26
CA VAL A 76 4.24 -11.87 2.13
C VAL A 76 5.54 -11.70 2.90
N SER A 77 6.13 -12.79 3.40
CA SER A 77 7.40 -12.75 4.15
C SER A 77 8.55 -12.27 3.26
N ARG A 78 8.64 -12.80 2.05
CA ARG A 78 9.63 -12.39 1.04
C ARG A 78 9.45 -10.95 0.56
N CYS A 79 8.22 -10.46 0.52
CA CYS A 79 7.97 -9.05 0.23
C CYS A 79 8.42 -8.15 1.39
N LEU A 80 8.16 -8.56 2.63
CA LEU A 80 8.53 -7.82 3.84
C LEU A 80 10.03 -7.72 4.07
N ASP A 81 10.78 -8.80 3.79
CA ASP A 81 12.24 -8.79 3.89
C ASP A 81 12.94 -8.14 2.68
N GLY A 82 12.17 -7.79 1.65
CA GLY A 82 12.65 -7.12 0.45
C GLY A 82 13.32 -8.05 -0.58
N SER A 83 13.24 -9.38 -0.39
CA SER A 83 13.77 -10.35 -1.36
C SER A 83 12.98 -10.38 -2.66
N ILE A 84 11.71 -9.95 -2.65
CA ILE A 84 10.92 -9.65 -3.85
C ILE A 84 10.22 -8.30 -3.73
N SER A 85 10.22 -7.53 -4.82
CA SER A 85 9.42 -6.30 -4.89
C SER A 85 7.98 -6.57 -5.29
N THR A 86 7.09 -5.59 -5.08
CA THR A 86 5.71 -5.64 -5.57
C THR A 86 5.65 -5.79 -7.10
N SER A 87 6.60 -5.20 -7.81
CA SER A 87 6.75 -5.35 -9.27
C SER A 87 7.21 -6.76 -9.67
N ASP A 88 8.06 -7.41 -8.86
CA ASP A 88 8.46 -8.79 -9.11
C ASP A 88 7.28 -9.75 -8.94
N ILE A 89 6.48 -9.58 -7.89
CA ILE A 89 5.24 -10.35 -7.68
C ILE A 89 4.31 -10.21 -8.90
N SER A 90 4.04 -8.98 -9.34
CA SER A 90 3.20 -8.74 -10.52
C SER A 90 3.75 -9.43 -11.77
N ARG A 91 5.07 -9.36 -11.99
CA ARG A 91 5.73 -9.96 -13.15
C ARG A 91 5.68 -11.49 -13.10
N GLU A 92 6.00 -12.11 -11.96
CA GLU A 92 5.98 -13.57 -11.81
C GLU A 92 4.58 -14.14 -12.03
N PHE A 93 3.54 -13.49 -11.48
CA PHE A 93 2.16 -13.95 -11.65
C PHE A 93 1.68 -13.79 -13.09
N SER A 94 1.90 -12.63 -13.71
CA SER A 94 1.49 -12.36 -15.10
C SER A 94 2.20 -13.24 -16.12
N GLN A 95 3.47 -13.61 -15.87
CA GLN A 95 4.25 -14.46 -16.78
C GLN A 95 4.06 -15.95 -16.54
N SER A 96 3.33 -16.34 -15.49
CA SER A 96 3.08 -17.75 -15.18
C SER A 96 2.23 -18.45 -16.25
N GLU A 97 2.50 -19.73 -16.48
CA GLU A 97 1.71 -20.55 -17.40
C GLU A 97 0.25 -20.65 -16.96
N ARG A 98 -0.01 -20.62 -15.65
CA ARG A 98 -1.35 -20.57 -15.08
C ARG A 98 -2.14 -19.36 -15.58
N HIS A 99 -1.55 -18.16 -15.53
CA HIS A 99 -2.19 -16.96 -16.05
C HIS A 99 -2.40 -17.06 -17.57
N ALA A 100 -1.40 -17.55 -18.31
CA ALA A 100 -1.51 -17.72 -19.76
C ALA A 100 -2.66 -18.66 -20.16
N GLN A 101 -2.83 -19.79 -19.46
CA GLN A 101 -3.95 -20.72 -19.68
C GLN A 101 -5.30 -20.07 -19.35
N LEU A 102 -5.39 -19.32 -18.25
CA LEU A 102 -6.60 -18.61 -17.89
C LEU A 102 -7.00 -17.62 -19.00
N ILE A 103 -6.07 -16.77 -19.45
CA ILE A 103 -6.34 -15.82 -20.53
C ILE A 103 -6.74 -16.54 -21.82
N ARG A 104 -6.01 -17.58 -22.24
CA ARG A 104 -6.37 -18.37 -23.43
C ARG A 104 -7.78 -18.95 -23.32
N SER A 105 -8.16 -19.48 -22.15
CA SER A 105 -9.50 -20.05 -21.94
C SER A 105 -10.62 -19.00 -22.02
N ARG A 106 -10.36 -17.78 -21.56
CA ARG A 106 -11.32 -16.66 -21.61
C ARG A 106 -11.43 -16.02 -22.99
N LEU A 107 -10.36 -16.05 -23.78
CA LEU A 107 -10.33 -15.56 -25.16
C LEU A 107 -10.89 -16.57 -26.17
N GLN A 108 -11.03 -17.85 -25.82
CA GLN A 108 -11.73 -18.80 -26.67
C GLN A 108 -13.22 -18.40 -26.77
N PRO A 109 -13.73 -18.08 -27.98
CA PRO A 109 -15.11 -17.68 -28.12
C PRO A 109 -16.05 -18.83 -27.76
N ALA A 110 -17.14 -18.53 -27.03
CA ALA A 110 -18.27 -19.44 -26.81
C ALA A 110 -19.00 -19.87 -28.11
N ALA A 111 -18.46 -19.51 -29.28
CA ALA A 111 -18.98 -19.79 -30.61
C ALA A 111 -18.90 -21.27 -31.04
N ALA A 112 -18.40 -22.16 -30.18
CA ALA A 112 -18.52 -23.61 -30.41
C ALA A 112 -19.92 -24.17 -30.05
N LEU A 113 -20.81 -23.39 -29.41
CA LEU A 113 -22.13 -23.88 -28.98
C LEU A 113 -23.36 -23.17 -29.57
N THR A 114 -23.22 -22.08 -30.30
CA THR A 114 -24.37 -21.39 -30.90
C THR A 114 -24.08 -20.96 -32.33
N ARG A 115 -24.28 -21.90 -33.24
CA ARG A 115 -24.44 -21.63 -34.67
C ARG A 115 -25.87 -21.13 -34.90
N ALA A 116 -26.08 -19.82 -34.85
CA ALA A 116 -27.10 -19.10 -35.65
C ALA A 116 -27.19 -17.60 -35.29
N SER A 117 -27.01 -16.78 -36.34
CA SER A 117 -27.74 -15.55 -36.60
C SER A 117 -27.30 -14.21 -35.98
N SER A 118 -27.11 -13.27 -36.90
CA SER A 118 -27.12 -11.79 -36.80
C SER A 118 -25.83 -11.09 -36.34
N SER A 119 -25.35 -10.26 -37.26
CA SER A 119 -24.18 -9.41 -37.19
C SER A 119 -24.43 -8.17 -36.33
N SER A 120 -23.74 -8.09 -35.19
CA SER A 120 -23.19 -6.85 -34.66
C SER A 120 -22.06 -7.25 -33.71
N ALA A 121 -20.82 -7.24 -34.20
CA ALA A 121 -19.67 -7.47 -33.33
C ALA A 121 -19.62 -6.32 -32.29
N PRO A 122 -19.49 -6.62 -30.99
CA PRO A 122 -19.31 -5.59 -29.98
C PRO A 122 -18.03 -4.78 -30.25
N PRO A 123 -17.99 -3.49 -29.91
CA PRO A 123 -16.78 -2.68 -30.10
C PRO A 123 -15.61 -3.27 -29.31
N PRO A 124 -14.36 -3.14 -29.80
CA PRO A 124 -13.18 -3.63 -29.10
C PRO A 124 -13.06 -2.93 -27.74
N CYS A 125 -12.82 -3.70 -26.68
CA CYS A 125 -12.58 -3.16 -25.35
C CYS A 125 -11.28 -2.34 -25.33
N SER A 126 -11.39 -1.03 -25.11
CA SER A 126 -10.24 -0.19 -24.77
C SER A 126 -9.89 -0.41 -23.30
N SER A 127 -8.69 -0.93 -23.02
CA SER A 127 -8.17 -1.00 -21.65
C SER A 127 -7.55 0.34 -21.30
N GLU A 128 -8.21 1.15 -20.46
CA GLU A 128 -7.62 2.36 -19.91
C GLU A 128 -6.48 1.98 -18.94
N SER A 129 -5.25 2.03 -19.44
CA SER A 129 -4.07 1.96 -18.60
C SER A 129 -3.84 3.35 -18.03
N GLY A 130 -4.13 3.56 -16.74
CA GLY A 130 -3.84 4.79 -16.02
C GLY A 130 -2.33 5.03 -15.90
N GLY A 131 -1.70 5.45 -16.99
CA GLY A 131 -0.34 5.96 -17.00
C GLY A 131 -0.34 7.37 -16.43
N VAL A 132 0.19 7.53 -15.21
CA VAL A 132 0.54 8.84 -14.66
C VAL A 132 1.58 9.46 -15.60
N HIS A 133 1.16 10.48 -16.36
CA HIS A 133 2.05 11.33 -17.14
C HIS A 133 3.14 11.91 -16.22
N SER A 134 4.37 11.48 -16.45
CA SER A 134 5.57 12.21 -16.04
C SER A 134 5.99 13.07 -17.23
N GLY A 135 6.03 14.40 -17.03
CA GLY A 135 6.53 15.38 -17.97
C GLY A 135 6.05 16.77 -17.55
N GLY A 136 6.88 17.79 -17.42
CA GLY A 136 8.31 17.94 -17.60
C GLY A 136 8.74 19.24 -16.92
N ALA A 137 10.04 19.38 -16.67
CA ALA A 137 10.62 20.63 -16.19
C ALA A 137 10.38 21.74 -17.23
N ALA A 138 9.76 22.83 -16.78
CA ALA A 138 9.84 24.12 -17.44
C ALA A 138 10.77 24.99 -16.57
N GLU A 139 11.87 25.44 -17.18
CA GLU A 139 12.69 26.54 -16.69
C GLU A 139 11.82 27.79 -16.55
N GLU A 140 11.82 28.41 -15.36
CA GLU A 140 11.36 29.79 -15.16
C GLU A 140 12.58 30.69 -14.93
N ASP A 141 12.89 31.49 -15.95
CA ASP A 141 13.81 32.62 -15.90
C ASP A 141 13.15 33.77 -15.13
N VAL A 142 13.56 33.98 -13.88
CA VAL A 142 13.21 35.18 -13.10
C VAL A 142 14.43 36.08 -13.00
N ARG A 143 14.52 37.01 -13.96
CA ARG A 143 15.35 38.21 -13.87
C ARG A 143 14.74 39.17 -12.85
N THR A 144 15.26 39.16 -11.63
CA THR A 144 14.99 40.23 -10.64
C THR A 144 16.15 41.22 -10.61
N THR A 145 15.81 42.45 -10.96
CA THR A 145 16.62 43.68 -10.91
C THR A 145 17.11 43.95 -9.49
N GLY A 146 18.43 44.02 -9.29
CA GLY A 146 19.04 44.52 -8.06
C GLY A 146 19.25 46.05 -8.13
N PRO A 147 19.11 46.81 -7.03
CA PRO A 147 19.46 48.22 -7.01
C PRO A 147 20.97 48.40 -6.83
N GLY A 148 21.56 49.30 -7.62
CA GLY A 148 22.95 49.70 -7.51
C GLY A 148 23.23 50.49 -6.23
N LEU A 149 24.37 50.22 -5.62
CA LEU A 149 25.00 51.04 -4.59
C LEU A 149 26.10 51.92 -5.24
N PRO A 150 26.31 53.15 -4.74
CA PRO A 150 27.44 53.99 -5.15
C PRO A 150 28.79 53.51 -4.60
#